data_AF-A0A7W2ECM2-F1
#
_entry.id   AF-A0A7W2ECM2-F1
#
_cell.length_a   1.000
_cell.length_b   1.000
_cell.length_c   1.000
_cell.angle_alpha   90.00
_cell.angle_beta   90.00
_cell.angle_gamma   90.00
#
_symmetry.space_group_name_H-M   'P 1'
#
loop_
_entity.id
_entity.type
_entity.pdbx_description
1 polymer ?
#
loop_
_entity_poly.entity_id
_entity_poly.type
_entity_poly.pdbx_seq_one_letter_code
_entity_poly.pdbx_strand_id
1 'polypeptide(L)'
;MPRRRSGSSGRAARRTPPGSTTRTCAAARRRVRRRSSGPWRLRRPLRLRLRRPSPCGSPGSSRSHVSHRNNTFRTALSTLRQVRVHSCQQNPITEDDKKRGAHVDNAGIAAAVDRWFSENQERVIGWRRHIHSHPELSNEEVSTTDFLAETLESYGLHPVRFPGTGLYVDLGPAEGKRLAFRADIDALRVPEQTGLSFASANPGVSHSCGHDIHTSVALALACALSTVELEHPVRIIFQPAEEVMGGGALDVIKWGGLEGVAAIYAVHAEPHIKVGEIGVRTGAITSASDVIRIEVHGPGGHTSRPQLTADVVYAMGALITQLPGLLSRRVDPRTGTVLVFGHAEAGDAANAIPKRGLIEGTLRTADITTWREIEDLLTDLIDLVVAPTGCTYHLDYIRGVPPVLNDDAATALAVEAARAVDPQSVVSAPQSSGGEDFSWYLEHVPGAMMRLGAWSGEGDYQDLHQGNLNVDERALGVGVRLFGSIVEEYFRPGEE
;
A
#
# COMPACT_ATOMS: atom_id res chain seq x y z
N MET A 1 -57.70 23.30 33.69
CA MET A 1 -58.11 21.94 34.14
C MET A 1 -59.38 22.08 34.99
N PRO A 2 -60.21 21.03 35.22
CA PRO A 2 -60.04 19.61 34.88
C PRO A 2 -61.11 19.03 33.91
N ARG A 3 -61.17 17.69 33.77
CA ARG A 3 -62.17 16.93 32.98
C ARG A 3 -63.32 16.40 33.87
N ARG A 4 -64.53 16.16 33.32
CA ARG A 4 -65.21 14.82 33.21
C ARG A 4 -66.72 14.84 32.86
N ARG A 5 -67.18 13.75 32.19
CA ARG A 5 -68.54 13.15 32.18
C ARG A 5 -69.67 13.91 31.43
N SER A 6 -70.75 13.29 30.90
CA SER A 6 -71.10 11.85 30.70
C SER A 6 -72.36 11.58 29.85
N GLY A 7 -72.32 10.56 28.97
CA GLY A 7 -73.47 9.71 28.52
C GLY A 7 -74.59 10.34 27.65
N SER A 8 -75.64 9.62 27.21
CA SER A 8 -75.74 8.19 26.79
C SER A 8 -77.17 7.77 26.34
N SER A 9 -77.37 7.36 25.07
CA SER A 9 -78.50 6.52 24.56
C SER A 9 -78.26 6.19 23.06
N GLY A 10 -78.78 5.10 22.45
CA GLY A 10 -79.62 4.01 22.95
C GLY A 10 -79.49 2.69 22.15
N ARG A 11 -80.31 1.68 22.49
CA ARG A 11 -80.39 0.30 21.93
C ARG A 11 -81.29 0.24 20.67
N ALA A 12 -81.40 -0.82 19.83
CA ALA A 12 -80.63 -2.02 19.42
C ALA A 12 -81.46 -2.71 18.25
N ALA A 13 -81.41 -3.98 17.79
CA ALA A 13 -80.69 -5.22 18.16
C ALA A 13 -80.66 -6.29 17.03
N ARG A 14 -79.56 -7.06 16.94
CA ARG A 14 -79.40 -8.52 16.66
C ARG A 14 -80.40 -9.29 15.74
N ARG A 15 -79.89 -9.96 14.68
CA ARG A 15 -79.60 -11.44 14.64
C ARG A 15 -78.88 -11.89 13.33
N THR A 16 -78.62 -13.19 13.19
CA THR A 16 -77.52 -13.84 12.42
C THR A 16 -77.97 -14.74 11.23
N PRO A 17 -77.05 -15.23 10.36
CA PRO A 17 -77.35 -15.79 9.01
C PRO A 17 -77.46 -17.35 9.01
N PRO A 18 -77.48 -18.08 7.85
CA PRO A 18 -76.29 -18.34 7.00
C PRO A 18 -76.58 -18.44 5.47
N GLY A 19 -75.59 -18.80 4.63
CA GLY A 19 -75.84 -19.35 3.28
C GLY A 19 -74.81 -19.00 2.20
N SER A 20 -74.17 -20.00 1.60
CA SER A 20 -73.15 -19.87 0.54
C SER A 20 -73.72 -19.87 -0.88
N THR A 21 -73.04 -19.20 -1.83
CA THR A 21 -72.78 -19.77 -3.18
C THR A 21 -71.63 -19.06 -3.87
N THR A 22 -70.86 -19.80 -4.66
CA THR A 22 -69.73 -19.30 -5.47
C THR A 22 -70.03 -19.43 -6.96
N ARG A 23 -69.49 -18.52 -7.79
CA ARG A 23 -69.25 -18.75 -9.22
C ARG A 23 -68.00 -18.01 -9.69
N THR A 24 -67.42 -18.49 -10.77
CA THR A 24 -66.02 -18.27 -11.14
C THR A 24 -65.86 -17.75 -12.58
N CYS A 25 -64.86 -16.89 -12.79
CA CYS A 25 -64.08 -16.69 -14.03
C CYS A 25 -63.04 -15.56 -13.79
N ALA A 26 -61.88 -15.51 -14.44
CA ALA A 26 -61.00 -16.55 -14.98
C ALA A 26 -59.61 -15.93 -15.19
N ALA A 27 -58.51 -16.62 -14.79
CA ALA A 27 -57.14 -16.11 -14.99
C ALA A 27 -56.17 -17.26 -15.28
N ALA A 28 -55.74 -17.39 -16.53
CA ALA A 28 -54.88 -18.50 -16.98
C ALA A 28 -53.39 -18.24 -16.66
N ARG A 29 -52.80 -19.10 -15.82
CA ARG A 29 -51.37 -19.03 -15.46
C ARG A 29 -50.48 -19.51 -16.61
N ARG A 30 -49.56 -18.68 -17.12
CA ARG A 30 -48.44 -19.16 -17.94
C ARG A 30 -47.43 -19.92 -17.05
N ARG A 31 -47.00 -21.10 -17.49
CA ARG A 31 -46.04 -21.94 -16.77
C ARG A 31 -44.60 -21.46 -17.00
N VAL A 32 -43.87 -21.19 -15.92
CA VAL A 32 -42.39 -21.18 -15.95
C VAL A 32 -41.91 -22.62 -16.10
N ARG A 33 -41.11 -22.92 -17.12
CA ARG A 33 -40.39 -24.20 -17.24
C ARG A 33 -38.98 -24.03 -16.68
N ARG A 34 -38.70 -24.62 -15.51
CA ARG A 34 -37.32 -24.96 -15.13
C ARG A 34 -36.73 -25.87 -16.23
N ARG A 35 -35.50 -25.58 -16.68
CA ARG A 35 -34.66 -26.57 -17.39
C ARG A 35 -33.61 -27.09 -16.41
N SER A 36 -33.43 -28.41 -16.40
CA SER A 36 -32.44 -29.10 -15.58
C SER A 36 -31.04 -29.02 -16.19
N SER A 37 -30.02 -29.11 -15.33
CA SER A 37 -28.63 -29.30 -15.70
C SER A 37 -28.40 -30.67 -16.38
N GLY A 38 -27.36 -30.74 -17.21
CA GLY A 38 -26.91 -31.95 -17.90
C GLY A 38 -25.62 -31.63 -18.71
N PRO A 39 -24.56 -32.44 -18.61
CA PRO A 39 -23.22 -32.02 -19.01
C PRO A 39 -22.98 -32.09 -20.52
N TRP A 40 -22.24 -31.13 -21.07
CA TRP A 40 -21.75 -31.16 -22.45
C TRP A 40 -20.23 -31.26 -22.52
N ARG A 41 -19.76 -32.06 -23.47
CA ARG A 41 -18.36 -32.51 -23.62
C ARG A 41 -17.47 -31.43 -24.23
N LEU A 42 -16.16 -31.55 -23.98
CA LEU A 42 -15.12 -30.69 -24.54
C LEU A 42 -15.28 -30.52 -26.06
N ARG A 43 -15.17 -29.27 -26.54
CA ARG A 43 -14.86 -28.94 -27.93
C ARG A 43 -13.50 -28.27 -28.00
N ARG A 44 -12.62 -28.80 -28.85
CA ARG A 44 -11.28 -28.23 -29.11
C ARG A 44 -11.41 -26.87 -29.81
N PRO A 45 -10.62 -25.85 -29.44
CA PRO A 45 -10.43 -24.66 -30.27
C PRO A 45 -9.77 -24.99 -31.61
N LEU A 46 -10.06 -24.21 -32.65
CA LEU A 46 -9.36 -24.30 -33.94
C LEU A 46 -7.94 -23.74 -33.82
N ARG A 47 -6.97 -24.38 -34.48
CA ARG A 47 -5.64 -23.78 -34.71
C ARG A 47 -5.73 -22.71 -35.80
N LEU A 48 -5.67 -21.42 -35.44
CA LEU A 48 -5.35 -20.38 -36.41
C LEU A 48 -3.91 -20.56 -36.92
N ARG A 49 -3.74 -20.56 -38.25
CA ARG A 49 -2.42 -20.52 -38.89
C ARG A 49 -1.98 -19.07 -39.07
N LEU A 50 -1.15 -18.57 -38.16
CA LEU A 50 -0.38 -17.35 -38.44
C LEU A 50 0.65 -17.62 -39.56
N ARG A 51 0.68 -16.76 -40.58
CA ARG A 51 1.71 -16.77 -41.63
C ARG A 51 2.96 -16.06 -41.10
N ARG A 52 4.13 -16.65 -41.32
CA ARG A 52 5.42 -15.96 -41.17
C ARG A 52 5.65 -15.00 -42.35
N PRO A 53 6.09 -13.76 -42.13
CA PRO A 53 6.96 -13.04 -43.05
C PRO A 53 8.40 -13.59 -42.97
N SER A 54 9.19 -13.38 -44.03
CA SER A 54 10.63 -13.72 -44.07
C SER A 54 11.49 -12.46 -43.91
N PRO A 55 12.73 -12.56 -43.37
CA PRO A 55 13.58 -11.40 -43.14
C PRO A 55 14.41 -10.99 -44.36
N CYS A 56 14.31 -9.71 -44.74
CA CYS A 56 15.25 -8.94 -45.55
C CYS A 56 15.22 -7.49 -45.02
N GLY A 57 16.29 -6.71 -44.94
CA GLY A 57 17.71 -6.97 -45.19
C GLY A 57 18.50 -5.66 -45.01
N SER A 58 19.74 -5.73 -44.50
CA SER A 58 20.57 -4.56 -44.16
C SER A 58 21.71 -4.32 -45.18
N PRO A 59 22.38 -3.16 -45.18
CA PRO A 59 21.84 -1.80 -45.10
C PRO A 59 22.33 -0.91 -46.28
N GLY A 60 21.60 0.15 -46.64
CA GLY A 60 21.98 1.10 -47.69
C GLY A 60 22.54 2.42 -47.14
N SER A 61 23.72 2.85 -47.60
CA SER A 61 24.39 4.07 -47.15
C SER A 61 24.09 5.30 -48.03
N SER A 62 23.86 6.46 -47.42
CA SER A 62 24.05 7.75 -48.09
C SER A 62 24.48 8.85 -47.10
N ARG A 63 25.39 9.74 -47.54
CA ARG A 63 25.80 10.96 -46.83
C ARG A 63 25.16 12.17 -47.51
N SER A 64 24.83 13.20 -46.74
CA SER A 64 24.79 14.59 -47.23
C SER A 64 25.13 15.58 -46.10
N HIS A 65 25.64 16.75 -46.48
CA HIS A 65 26.17 17.80 -45.58
C HIS A 65 25.12 18.89 -45.26
N VAL A 66 25.59 20.02 -44.69
CA VAL A 66 24.93 21.34 -44.46
C VAL A 66 24.32 21.47 -43.05
N SER A 67 24.63 22.48 -42.22
CA SER A 67 25.68 23.53 -42.29
C SER A 67 25.96 24.09 -40.88
N HIS A 68 27.18 24.58 -40.62
CA HIS A 68 27.43 25.47 -39.49
C HIS A 68 26.67 26.80 -39.64
N ARG A 69 26.29 27.40 -38.51
CA ARG A 69 26.35 28.85 -38.28
C ARG A 69 26.87 29.12 -36.88
N ASN A 70 27.94 29.91 -36.78
CA ASN A 70 28.34 30.53 -35.53
C ASN A 70 27.35 31.66 -35.20
N ASN A 71 27.15 31.95 -33.92
CA ASN A 71 27.07 33.35 -33.50
C ASN A 71 27.78 33.53 -32.15
N THR A 72 28.56 34.60 -32.04
CA THR A 72 29.41 34.87 -30.88
C THR A 72 28.81 35.94 -30.00
N PHE A 73 28.82 35.74 -28.68
CA PHE A 73 28.95 36.85 -27.72
C PHE A 73 29.90 36.48 -26.58
N ARG A 74 30.31 37.48 -25.79
CA ARG A 74 31.68 37.59 -25.27
C ARG A 74 31.71 37.86 -23.76
N THR A 75 32.60 37.16 -23.06
CA THR A 75 33.24 37.55 -21.78
C THR A 75 32.36 37.99 -20.60
N ALA A 76 32.31 37.15 -19.57
CA ALA A 76 32.51 37.57 -18.18
C ALA A 76 33.57 36.65 -17.55
N LEU A 77 34.43 37.16 -16.67
CA LEU A 77 35.53 36.38 -16.06
C LEU A 77 35.27 36.03 -14.60
N SER A 78 35.89 34.92 -14.16
CA SER A 78 36.33 34.63 -12.78
C SER A 78 35.35 34.85 -11.62
N THR A 79 34.90 33.73 -11.02
CA THR A 79 35.31 33.36 -9.64
C THR A 79 35.11 31.84 -9.47
N LEU A 80 36.14 31.05 -9.80
CA LEU A 80 36.15 29.62 -9.50
C LEU A 80 36.63 29.41 -8.06
N ARG A 81 35.69 29.27 -7.12
CA ARG A 81 35.98 28.77 -5.77
C ARG A 81 35.94 27.24 -5.82
N GLN A 82 37.08 26.59 -5.62
CA GLN A 82 37.12 25.12 -5.50
C GLN A 82 36.34 24.67 -4.27
N VAL A 83 35.19 24.04 -4.46
CA VAL A 83 34.56 23.25 -3.41
C VAL A 83 35.38 21.97 -3.27
N ARG A 84 36.12 21.84 -2.15
CA ARG A 84 36.74 20.58 -1.77
C ARG A 84 35.64 19.61 -1.34
N VAL A 85 35.24 18.72 -2.25
CA VAL A 85 34.56 17.48 -1.85
C VAL A 85 35.44 16.80 -0.79
N HIS A 86 34.95 16.72 0.44
CA HIS A 86 35.60 15.89 1.45
C HIS A 86 35.16 14.46 1.15
N SER A 87 36.08 13.68 0.58
CA SER A 87 35.92 12.23 0.50
C SER A 87 35.74 11.71 1.93
N CYS A 88 34.56 11.18 2.25
CA CYS A 88 34.39 10.41 3.48
C CYS A 88 35.36 9.24 3.41
N GLN A 89 36.39 9.22 4.26
CA GLN A 89 37.38 8.16 4.21
C GLN A 89 36.76 6.90 4.80
N GLN A 90 36.40 5.97 3.91
CA GLN A 90 36.10 4.59 4.28
C GLN A 90 37.31 4.04 5.05
N ASN A 91 37.18 3.88 6.37
CA ASN A 91 38.16 3.13 7.14
C ASN A 91 38.01 1.65 6.77
N PRO A 92 39.05 1.00 6.21
CA PRO A 92 38.97 -0.43 5.91
C PRO A 92 38.83 -1.24 7.20
N ILE A 93 37.96 -2.25 7.18
CA ILE A 93 37.79 -3.21 8.27
C ILE A 93 39.14 -3.87 8.56
N THR A 94 39.55 -3.90 9.84
CA THR A 94 40.87 -4.40 10.24
C THR A 94 40.88 -5.92 10.43
N GLU A 95 42.05 -6.54 10.40
CA GLU A 95 42.15 -7.98 10.68
C GLU A 95 41.77 -8.37 12.13
N ASP A 96 41.75 -7.42 13.06
CA ASP A 96 41.33 -7.66 14.44
C ASP A 96 39.80 -7.73 14.58
N ASP A 97 39.06 -6.98 13.75
CA ASP A 97 37.59 -7.07 13.70
C ASP A 97 37.15 -8.50 13.33
N LYS A 98 37.86 -9.14 12.38
CA LYS A 98 37.64 -10.53 11.96
C LYS A 98 38.03 -11.59 13.02
N LYS A 99 38.67 -11.20 14.12
CA LYS A 99 39.17 -12.11 15.18
C LYS A 99 38.41 -12.00 16.50
N ARG A 100 37.45 -11.08 16.62
CA ARG A 100 36.61 -10.93 17.83
C ARG A 100 35.34 -11.80 17.85
N GLY A 101 34.87 -12.25 16.69
CA GLY A 101 33.71 -13.15 16.56
C GLY A 101 33.98 -14.60 16.95
N ALA A 102 34.47 -14.83 18.18
CA ALA A 102 34.84 -16.17 18.68
C ALA A 102 34.50 -16.40 20.17
N HIS A 103 33.71 -15.51 20.79
CA HIS A 103 33.02 -15.80 22.05
C HIS A 103 31.53 -16.05 21.75
N VAL A 104 31.17 -17.32 21.64
CA VAL A 104 29.77 -17.76 21.63
C VAL A 104 29.23 -17.62 23.05
N ASP A 105 28.75 -16.43 23.39
CA ASP A 105 27.97 -16.23 24.60
C ASP A 105 26.63 -16.96 24.46
N ASN A 106 26.25 -17.72 25.48
CA ASN A 106 25.05 -18.54 25.51
C ASN A 106 23.77 -17.72 25.78
N ALA A 107 23.68 -16.55 25.14
CA ALA A 107 22.55 -15.61 25.17
C ALA A 107 21.90 -15.60 23.79
N GLY A 108 20.57 -15.67 23.74
CA GLY A 108 19.80 -15.92 22.51
C GLY A 108 19.94 -14.83 21.43
N ILE A 109 19.35 -15.11 20.27
CA ILE A 109 19.37 -14.25 19.07
C ILE A 109 18.99 -12.81 19.41
N ALA A 110 17.99 -12.59 20.26
CA ALA A 110 17.56 -11.25 20.66
C ALA A 110 18.67 -10.49 21.42
N ALA A 111 19.38 -11.16 22.34
CA ALA A 111 20.47 -10.59 23.11
C ALA A 111 21.76 -10.40 22.29
N ALA A 112 22.00 -11.26 21.30
CA ALA A 112 23.08 -11.09 20.32
C ALA A 112 22.82 -9.87 19.41
N VAL A 113 21.59 -9.70 18.92
CA VAL A 113 21.18 -8.55 18.10
C VAL A 113 21.21 -7.23 18.89
N ASP A 114 20.74 -7.22 20.14
CA ASP A 114 20.84 -6.06 21.05
C ASP A 114 22.30 -5.62 21.28
N ARG A 115 23.19 -6.58 21.58
CA ARG A 115 24.63 -6.33 21.75
C ARG A 115 25.26 -5.80 20.47
N TRP A 116 25.03 -6.47 19.34
CA TRP A 116 25.56 -6.05 18.04
C TRP A 116 25.13 -4.62 17.70
N PHE A 117 23.85 -4.29 17.90
CA PHE A 117 23.35 -2.94 17.67
C PHE A 117 24.03 -1.93 18.59
N SER A 118 24.17 -2.26 19.88
CA SER A 118 24.80 -1.38 20.87
C SER A 118 26.28 -1.11 20.56
N GLU A 119 26.99 -2.09 20.00
CA GLU A 119 28.38 -1.94 19.53
C GLU A 119 28.49 -1.20 18.18
N ASN A 120 27.46 -1.25 17.33
CA ASN A 120 27.44 -0.68 15.97
C ASN A 120 26.53 0.56 15.83
N GLN A 121 25.96 1.12 16.90
CA GLN A 121 24.89 2.12 16.84
C GLN A 121 25.23 3.33 15.95
N GLU A 122 26.41 3.94 16.14
CA GLU A 122 26.87 5.07 15.32
C GLU A 122 27.05 4.72 13.83
N ARG A 123 27.35 3.44 13.52
CA ARG A 123 27.45 2.93 12.14
C ARG A 123 26.06 2.82 11.51
N VAL A 124 25.06 2.28 12.24
CA VAL A 124 23.67 2.18 11.77
C VAL A 124 23.04 3.56 11.58
N ILE A 125 23.29 4.50 12.51
CA ILE A 125 22.92 5.91 12.35
C ILE A 125 23.62 6.53 11.13
N GLY A 126 24.90 6.20 10.91
CA GLY A 126 25.65 6.60 9.71
C GLY A 126 25.02 6.09 8.41
N TRP A 127 24.57 4.84 8.36
CA TRP A 127 23.85 4.25 7.23
C TRP A 127 22.53 4.98 6.96
N ARG A 128 21.73 5.19 8.00
CA ARG A 128 20.47 5.95 7.93
C ARG A 128 20.68 7.33 7.34
N ARG A 129 21.67 8.08 7.84
CA ARG A 129 21.98 9.44 7.37
C ARG A 129 22.57 9.46 5.96
N HIS A 130 23.26 8.39 5.53
CA HIS A 130 23.70 8.25 4.15
C HIS A 130 22.51 8.09 3.20
N ILE A 131 21.58 7.17 3.49
CA ILE A 131 20.35 6.96 2.71
C ILE A 131 19.51 8.25 2.69
N HIS A 132 19.27 8.86 3.85
CA HIS A 132 18.51 10.11 3.98
C HIS A 132 19.08 11.28 3.15
N SER A 133 20.40 11.35 2.99
CA SER A 133 21.07 12.39 2.18
C SER A 133 21.14 12.07 0.68
N HIS A 134 20.84 10.83 0.26
CA HIS A 134 20.87 10.39 -1.14
C HIS A 134 19.52 9.77 -1.58
N PRO A 135 18.38 10.44 -1.35
CA PRO A 135 17.07 9.86 -1.60
C PRO A 135 16.80 9.71 -3.11
N GLU A 136 16.32 8.54 -3.51
CA GLU A 136 16.02 8.17 -4.88
C GLU A 136 14.55 7.78 -5.04
N LEU A 137 13.97 8.05 -6.21
CA LEU A 137 12.55 7.85 -6.46
C LEU A 137 12.23 6.38 -6.73
N SER A 138 10.96 6.02 -6.58
CA SER A 138 10.39 4.70 -6.92
C SER A 138 10.81 4.21 -8.31
N ASN A 139 11.49 3.06 -8.40
CA ASN A 139 12.14 2.46 -9.58
C ASN A 139 13.43 3.15 -10.07
N GLU A 140 13.97 4.13 -9.34
CA GLU A 140 15.22 4.85 -9.61
C GLU A 140 16.25 4.69 -8.46
N GLU A 141 16.01 3.79 -7.49
CA GLU A 141 16.76 3.52 -6.25
C GLU A 141 18.12 2.81 -6.44
N VAL A 142 18.87 3.19 -7.47
CA VAL A 142 20.10 2.50 -7.90
C VAL A 142 21.22 2.62 -6.87
N SER A 143 21.53 3.84 -6.40
CA SER A 143 22.59 4.10 -5.43
C SER A 143 22.29 3.46 -4.08
N THR A 144 21.01 3.45 -3.70
CA THR A 144 20.49 2.81 -2.49
C THR A 144 20.62 1.29 -2.58
N THR A 145 20.29 0.70 -3.73
CA THR A 145 20.49 -0.73 -4.01
C THR A 145 21.98 -1.10 -4.00
N ASP A 146 22.84 -0.25 -4.55
CA ASP A 146 24.30 -0.45 -4.56
C ASP A 146 24.88 -0.39 -3.13
N PHE A 147 24.54 0.64 -2.35
CA PHE A 147 24.94 0.78 -0.96
C PHE A 147 24.52 -0.41 -0.08
N LEU A 148 23.30 -0.91 -0.28
CA LEU A 148 22.81 -2.10 0.42
C LEU A 148 23.60 -3.36 0.04
N ALA A 149 23.86 -3.58 -1.25
CA ALA A 149 24.64 -4.72 -1.72
C ALA A 149 26.08 -4.68 -1.18
N GLU A 150 26.78 -3.56 -1.34
CA GLU A 150 28.15 -3.38 -0.84
C GLU A 150 28.24 -3.57 0.69
N THR A 151 27.27 -3.05 1.44
CA THR A 151 27.25 -3.21 2.91
C THR A 151 27.04 -4.68 3.29
N LEU A 152 26.06 -5.37 2.71
CA LEU A 152 25.80 -6.79 2.99
C LEU A 152 27.00 -7.68 2.61
N GLU A 153 27.61 -7.45 1.44
CA GLU A 153 28.82 -8.15 1.00
C GLU A 153 30.01 -7.91 1.95
N SER A 154 30.13 -6.70 2.53
CA SER A 154 31.20 -6.40 3.52
C SER A 154 31.08 -7.20 4.83
N TYR A 155 29.86 -7.63 5.19
CA TYR A 155 29.59 -8.56 6.30
C TYR A 155 29.65 -10.04 5.89
N GLY A 156 30.04 -10.33 4.64
CA GLY A 156 30.18 -11.69 4.11
C GLY A 156 28.88 -12.33 3.63
N LEU A 157 27.79 -11.56 3.55
CA LEU A 157 26.50 -12.04 3.06
C LEU A 157 26.45 -12.04 1.52
N HIS A 158 25.42 -12.67 0.96
CA HIS A 158 25.26 -12.85 -0.49
C HIS A 158 23.92 -12.28 -0.97
N PRO A 159 23.82 -10.97 -1.21
CA PRO A 159 22.61 -10.32 -1.68
C PRO A 159 22.26 -10.73 -3.12
N VAL A 160 20.97 -11.00 -3.37
CA VAL A 160 20.41 -11.28 -4.68
C VAL A 160 19.61 -10.06 -5.14
N ARG A 161 20.16 -9.31 -6.08
CA ARG A 161 19.51 -8.14 -6.70
C ARG A 161 18.33 -8.56 -7.57
N PHE A 162 17.28 -7.74 -7.57
CA PHE A 162 16.17 -7.89 -8.50
C PHE A 162 16.52 -7.40 -9.92
N PRO A 163 15.69 -7.68 -10.95
CA PRO A 163 15.92 -7.23 -12.33
C PRO A 163 15.91 -5.71 -12.56
N GLY A 164 15.52 -4.93 -11.55
CA GLY A 164 15.60 -3.46 -11.53
C GLY A 164 16.41 -3.00 -10.31
N THR A 165 15.72 -2.40 -9.35
CA THR A 165 16.24 -1.93 -8.06
C THR A 165 15.76 -2.82 -6.91
N GLY A 166 16.37 -2.67 -5.74
CA GLY A 166 16.15 -3.53 -4.58
C GLY A 166 16.83 -4.91 -4.69
N LEU A 167 16.80 -5.64 -3.58
CA LEU A 167 17.43 -6.95 -3.43
C LEU A 167 16.79 -7.75 -2.29
N TYR A 168 17.11 -9.04 -2.18
CA TYR A 168 16.93 -9.79 -0.94
C TYR A 168 18.25 -10.44 -0.50
N VAL A 169 18.32 -10.89 0.75
CA VAL A 169 19.43 -11.68 1.28
C VAL A 169 18.89 -12.79 2.18
N ASP A 170 19.39 -14.01 1.98
CA ASP A 170 19.10 -15.17 2.81
C ASP A 170 20.21 -15.37 3.85
N LEU A 171 19.84 -15.75 5.06
CA LEU A 171 20.73 -16.08 6.18
C LEU A 171 20.31 -17.42 6.81
N GLY A 172 21.28 -18.13 7.40
CA GLY A 172 21.07 -19.47 7.96
C GLY A 172 21.15 -20.59 6.91
N PRO A 173 20.51 -21.76 7.13
CA PRO A 173 20.56 -22.88 6.20
C PRO A 173 19.87 -22.56 4.86
N ALA A 174 20.30 -23.19 3.77
CA ALA A 174 19.64 -23.03 2.46
C ALA A 174 18.21 -23.63 2.44
N GLU A 175 18.02 -24.72 3.18
CA GLU A 175 16.79 -25.51 3.26
C GLU A 175 15.89 -25.09 4.42
N GLY A 176 14.58 -25.31 4.25
CA GLY A 176 13.55 -25.03 5.26
C GLY A 176 12.69 -23.80 4.96
N LYS A 177 11.76 -23.54 5.89
CA LYS A 177 10.79 -22.44 5.81
C LYS A 177 11.40 -21.13 6.34
N ARG A 178 11.43 -20.10 5.51
CA ARG A 178 12.02 -18.79 5.82
C ARG A 178 11.07 -17.92 6.63
N LEU A 179 11.60 -17.31 7.69
CA LEU A 179 11.02 -16.12 8.30
C LEU A 179 11.51 -14.89 7.51
N ALA A 180 10.61 -14.03 7.04
CA ALA A 180 10.97 -12.88 6.22
C ALA A 180 10.75 -11.53 6.92
N PHE A 181 11.58 -10.54 6.60
CA PHE A 181 11.42 -9.15 6.99
C PHE A 181 11.48 -8.24 5.76
N ARG A 182 10.53 -7.31 5.60
CA ARG A 182 10.49 -6.32 4.51
C ARG A 182 10.86 -4.94 5.02
N ALA A 183 11.71 -4.26 4.26
CA ALA A 183 11.84 -2.81 4.23
C ALA A 183 11.63 -2.32 2.79
N ASP A 184 10.89 -1.23 2.67
CA ASP A 184 10.87 -0.34 1.51
C ASP A 184 12.15 0.51 1.47
N ILE A 185 12.56 0.96 0.28
CA ILE A 185 13.82 1.69 0.06
C ILE A 185 13.67 3.01 -0.70
N ASP A 186 12.48 3.35 -1.20
CA ASP A 186 12.26 4.50 -2.07
C ASP A 186 11.94 5.81 -1.32
N ALA A 187 12.02 6.92 -2.06
CA ALA A 187 11.80 8.27 -1.54
C ALA A 187 10.75 9.05 -2.34
N LEU A 188 10.19 10.05 -1.69
CA LEU A 188 9.11 10.88 -2.21
C LEU A 188 9.63 12.08 -3.00
N ARG A 189 8.85 12.55 -3.98
CA ARG A 189 9.05 13.84 -4.66
C ARG A 189 8.58 15.02 -3.79
N VAL A 190 9.14 15.13 -2.60
CA VAL A 190 8.89 16.18 -1.62
C VAL A 190 10.18 17.00 -1.43
N PRO A 191 10.14 18.35 -1.46
CA PRO A 191 11.30 19.15 -1.09
C PRO A 191 11.50 19.16 0.42
N GLU A 192 12.68 18.72 0.87
CA GLU A 192 13.02 18.71 2.29
C GLU A 192 13.17 20.12 2.89
N GLN A 193 12.74 20.27 4.14
CA GLN A 193 12.66 21.52 4.90
C GLN A 193 13.13 21.36 6.36
N THR A 194 13.73 20.22 6.72
CA THR A 194 14.16 19.89 8.09
C THR A 194 15.28 20.79 8.63
N GLY A 195 16.20 21.21 7.74
CA GLY A 195 17.45 21.89 8.12
C GLY A 195 18.52 20.99 8.73
N LEU A 196 18.37 19.65 8.63
CA LEU A 196 19.32 18.68 9.18
C LEU A 196 20.70 18.75 8.50
N SER A 197 21.75 18.36 9.24
CA SER A 197 23.14 18.31 8.72
C SER A 197 23.38 17.20 7.69
N PHE A 198 22.40 16.31 7.53
CA PHE A 198 22.36 15.19 6.58
C PHE A 198 21.09 15.24 5.70
N ALA A 199 20.48 16.42 5.56
CA ALA A 199 19.36 16.64 4.65
C ALA A 199 19.74 16.27 3.19
N SER A 200 18.72 15.92 2.41
CA SER A 200 18.79 15.49 1.02
C SER A 200 19.70 16.37 0.16
N ALA A 201 20.67 15.72 -0.49
CA ALA A 201 21.48 16.32 -1.55
C ALA A 201 20.77 16.29 -2.92
N ASN A 202 19.57 15.72 -3.03
CA ASN A 202 18.77 15.57 -4.25
C ASN A 202 17.59 16.57 -4.27
N PRO A 203 17.68 17.71 -4.98
CA PRO A 203 16.73 18.82 -4.80
C PRO A 203 15.29 18.47 -5.21
N GLY A 204 14.39 18.44 -4.22
CA GLY A 204 12.97 18.11 -4.44
C GLY A 204 12.62 16.63 -4.25
N VAL A 205 13.53 15.84 -3.65
CA VAL A 205 13.31 14.45 -3.25
C VAL A 205 13.74 14.28 -1.77
N SER A 206 12.97 13.54 -0.97
CA SER A 206 13.26 13.26 0.45
C SER A 206 12.60 11.96 0.93
N HIS A 207 13.18 11.30 1.93
CA HIS A 207 12.52 10.18 2.64
C HIS A 207 11.47 10.68 3.63
N SER A 208 10.48 11.44 3.14
CA SER A 208 9.38 11.99 3.94
C SER A 208 8.33 10.95 4.38
N CYS A 209 8.59 9.65 4.19
CA CYS A 209 7.78 8.55 4.75
C CYS A 209 8.56 7.66 5.74
N GLY A 210 9.88 7.84 5.88
CA GLY A 210 10.73 7.11 6.84
C GLY A 210 11.39 5.82 6.30
N HIS A 211 11.36 5.57 4.98
CA HIS A 211 11.93 4.36 4.37
C HIS A 211 13.46 4.22 4.61
N ASP A 212 14.16 5.33 4.88
CA ASP A 212 15.54 5.38 5.36
C ASP A 212 15.72 4.70 6.75
N ILE A 213 14.72 4.83 7.64
CA ILE A 213 14.66 4.13 8.93
C ILE A 213 14.36 2.65 8.71
N HIS A 214 13.38 2.32 7.86
CA HIS A 214 12.96 0.93 7.61
C HIS A 214 14.11 0.12 7.00
N THR A 215 14.73 0.67 5.95
CA THR A 215 15.94 0.13 5.31
C THR A 215 17.07 -0.07 6.32
N SER A 216 17.33 0.92 7.17
CA SER A 216 18.43 0.85 8.14
C SER A 216 18.18 -0.18 9.26
N VAL A 217 16.92 -0.36 9.68
CA VAL A 217 16.52 -1.42 10.62
C VAL A 217 16.72 -2.81 10.00
N ALA A 218 16.28 -3.02 8.77
CA ALA A 218 16.42 -4.29 8.07
C ALA A 218 17.90 -4.63 7.76
N LEU A 219 18.70 -3.64 7.36
CA LEU A 219 20.15 -3.77 7.13
C LEU A 219 20.90 -4.09 8.44
N ALA A 220 20.60 -3.40 9.52
CA ALA A 220 21.19 -3.68 10.83
C ALA A 220 20.80 -5.06 11.36
N LEU A 221 19.56 -5.52 11.14
CA LEU A 221 19.17 -6.90 11.45
C LEU A 221 19.99 -7.90 10.64
N ALA A 222 20.12 -7.73 9.32
CA ALA A 222 20.91 -8.63 8.46
C ALA A 222 22.36 -8.76 8.95
N CYS A 223 23.01 -7.63 9.22
CA CYS A 223 24.41 -7.56 9.66
C CYS A 223 24.60 -8.02 11.12
N ALA A 224 23.56 -8.00 11.95
CA ALA A 224 23.58 -8.59 13.29
C ALA A 224 23.41 -10.12 13.23
N LEU A 225 22.41 -10.59 12.48
CA LEU A 225 22.13 -12.02 12.28
C LEU A 225 23.28 -12.74 11.57
N SER A 226 24.11 -12.05 10.79
CA SER A 226 25.35 -12.63 10.22
C SER A 226 26.44 -12.95 11.25
N THR A 227 26.25 -12.61 12.52
CA THR A 227 27.21 -12.88 13.61
C THR A 227 26.80 -14.00 14.56
N VAL A 228 25.66 -14.66 14.29
CA VAL A 228 25.16 -15.84 15.03
C VAL A 228 24.98 -17.04 14.09
N GLU A 229 25.12 -18.25 14.61
CA GLU A 229 24.71 -19.45 13.88
C GLU A 229 23.18 -19.59 13.98
N LEU A 230 22.50 -19.54 12.84
CA LEU A 230 21.04 -19.69 12.76
C LEU A 230 20.68 -21.14 12.41
N GLU A 231 19.89 -21.80 13.27
CA GLU A 231 19.35 -23.14 13.01
C GLU A 231 18.23 -23.14 11.94
N HIS A 232 17.63 -21.97 11.68
CA HIS A 232 16.50 -21.79 10.78
C HIS A 232 16.73 -20.60 9.82
N PRO A 233 16.17 -20.66 8.59
CA PRO A 233 16.49 -19.66 7.59
C PRO A 233 15.70 -18.36 7.76
N VAL A 234 16.37 -17.24 7.52
CA VAL A 234 15.80 -15.88 7.55
C VAL A 234 16.03 -15.21 6.20
N ARG A 235 15.07 -14.43 5.72
CA ARG A 235 15.19 -13.60 4.51
C ARG A 235 14.94 -12.13 4.84
N ILE A 236 15.82 -11.25 4.38
CA ILE A 236 15.59 -9.81 4.42
C ILE A 236 15.30 -9.32 3.00
N ILE A 237 14.20 -8.58 2.82
CA ILE A 237 13.72 -8.08 1.53
C ILE A 237 13.81 -6.55 1.55
N PHE A 238 14.57 -6.00 0.61
CA PHE A 238 14.71 -4.57 0.36
C PHE A 238 13.96 -4.24 -0.93
N GLN A 239 12.74 -3.74 -0.77
CA GLN A 239 11.75 -3.57 -1.81
C GLN A 239 11.80 -2.16 -2.41
N PRO A 240 11.85 -2.01 -3.75
CA PRO A 240 11.67 -0.72 -4.40
C PRO A 240 10.20 -0.25 -4.38
N ALA A 241 9.98 1.00 -4.75
CA ALA A 241 8.74 1.50 -5.34
C ALA A 241 7.43 1.26 -4.55
N GLU A 242 7.40 1.50 -3.24
CA GLU A 242 6.13 1.49 -2.48
C GLU A 242 5.22 2.66 -2.92
N GLU A 243 5.80 3.86 -3.04
CA GLU A 243 5.10 5.16 -3.15
C GLU A 243 4.41 5.43 -4.50
N VAL A 244 4.32 4.42 -5.38
CA VAL A 244 3.74 4.55 -6.73
C VAL A 244 2.55 3.63 -6.95
N MET A 245 1.57 4.14 -7.72
CA MET A 245 0.35 3.39 -8.07
C MET A 245 0.66 2.07 -8.77
N GLY A 246 0.53 0.97 -8.03
CA GLY A 246 0.87 -0.39 -8.46
C GLY A 246 1.77 -1.13 -7.46
N GLY A 247 2.63 -0.40 -6.75
CA GLY A 247 3.61 -0.94 -5.80
C GLY A 247 4.77 -1.70 -6.43
N GLY A 248 5.81 -1.95 -5.65
CA GLY A 248 6.93 -2.83 -5.97
C GLY A 248 6.76 -4.26 -5.44
N ALA A 249 5.90 -4.48 -4.44
CA ALA A 249 5.67 -5.78 -3.81
C ALA A 249 5.21 -6.85 -4.81
N LEU A 250 4.30 -6.50 -5.73
CA LEU A 250 3.83 -7.41 -6.79
C LEU A 250 4.97 -7.87 -7.71
N ASP A 251 5.93 -7.00 -8.01
CA ASP A 251 7.08 -7.35 -8.82
C ASP A 251 8.12 -8.16 -8.01
N VAL A 252 8.35 -7.81 -6.74
CA VAL A 252 9.19 -8.61 -5.82
C VAL A 252 8.64 -10.04 -5.61
N ILE A 253 7.32 -10.21 -5.47
CA ILE A 253 6.67 -11.53 -5.40
C ILE A 253 6.94 -12.32 -6.69
N LYS A 254 6.76 -11.67 -7.85
CA LYS A 254 7.01 -12.21 -9.20
C LYS A 254 8.49 -12.49 -9.51
N TRP A 255 9.41 -11.84 -8.80
CA TRP A 255 10.86 -12.10 -8.84
C TRP A 255 11.34 -13.14 -7.82
N GLY A 256 10.42 -13.81 -7.11
CA GLY A 256 10.73 -14.90 -6.19
C GLY A 256 11.03 -14.47 -4.76
N GLY A 257 10.75 -13.21 -4.39
CA GLY A 257 10.99 -12.67 -3.04
C GLY A 257 10.32 -13.49 -1.91
N LEU A 258 9.14 -14.08 -2.17
CA LEU A 258 8.44 -14.97 -1.24
C LEU A 258 8.78 -16.47 -1.37
N GLU A 259 9.70 -16.88 -2.26
CA GLU A 259 10.02 -18.31 -2.41
C GLU A 259 10.59 -18.91 -1.12
N GLY A 260 9.91 -19.94 -0.61
CA GLY A 260 10.25 -20.60 0.66
C GLY A 260 9.85 -19.84 1.93
N VAL A 261 9.24 -18.65 1.83
CA VAL A 261 8.77 -17.87 2.98
C VAL A 261 7.53 -18.50 3.63
N ALA A 262 7.47 -18.47 4.96
CA ALA A 262 6.35 -19.02 5.75
C ALA A 262 5.67 -17.99 6.66
N ALA A 263 6.37 -16.93 7.04
CA ALA A 263 5.79 -15.74 7.65
C ALA A 263 6.61 -14.50 7.26
N ILE A 264 5.97 -13.32 7.21
CA ILE A 264 6.65 -12.06 6.89
C ILE A 264 6.29 -10.93 7.87
N TYR A 265 7.28 -10.12 8.23
CA TYR A 265 7.10 -8.96 9.12
C TYR A 265 7.64 -7.67 8.51
N ALA A 266 7.09 -6.54 8.95
CA ALA A 266 7.57 -5.22 8.58
C ALA A 266 7.38 -4.22 9.72
N VAL A 267 8.10 -3.10 9.67
CA VAL A 267 7.82 -1.91 10.48
C VAL A 267 7.63 -0.71 9.57
N HIS A 268 6.70 0.16 9.95
CA HIS A 268 6.57 1.49 9.35
C HIS A 268 6.66 2.54 10.45
N ALA A 269 7.52 3.54 10.27
CA ALA A 269 7.69 4.67 11.16
C ALA A 269 6.35 5.41 11.33
N GLU A 270 6.00 5.73 12.57
CA GLU A 270 4.73 6.36 12.92
C GLU A 270 4.99 7.64 13.71
N PRO A 271 4.93 8.81 13.05
CA PRO A 271 5.15 10.11 13.69
C PRO A 271 4.15 10.45 14.81
N HIS A 272 3.02 9.74 14.89
CA HIS A 272 2.04 9.92 15.97
C HIS A 272 2.30 9.05 17.21
N ILE A 273 3.28 8.14 17.16
CA ILE A 273 3.65 7.25 18.26
C ILE A 273 5.06 7.61 18.76
N LYS A 274 5.27 7.57 20.07
CA LYS A 274 6.53 8.00 20.69
C LYS A 274 7.62 6.94 20.54
N VAL A 275 8.88 7.33 20.34
CA VAL A 275 9.99 6.35 20.31
C VAL A 275 10.06 5.56 21.63
N GLY A 276 10.19 4.24 21.49
CA GLY A 276 10.09 3.26 22.57
C GLY A 276 8.75 2.51 22.53
N GLU A 277 7.72 3.13 21.97
CA GLU A 277 6.41 2.51 21.76
C GLU A 277 6.33 1.81 20.39
N ILE A 278 5.63 0.68 20.36
CA ILE A 278 5.37 -0.15 19.18
C ILE A 278 3.86 -0.27 19.04
N GLY A 279 3.31 0.39 18.03
CA GLY A 279 1.90 0.37 17.68
C GLY A 279 1.52 -0.95 17.01
N VAL A 280 0.67 -1.73 17.67
CA VAL A 280 0.15 -3.01 17.14
C VAL A 280 -1.34 -2.91 16.85
N ARG A 281 -1.79 -3.68 15.85
CA ARG A 281 -3.21 -3.84 15.52
C ARG A 281 -3.42 -5.17 14.79
N THR A 282 -4.30 -5.99 15.33
CA THR A 282 -4.77 -7.23 14.69
C THR A 282 -5.76 -6.89 13.58
N GLY A 283 -5.72 -7.60 12.46
CA GLY A 283 -6.50 -7.27 11.27
C GLY A 283 -6.02 -5.98 10.58
N ALA A 284 -6.94 -5.21 10.02
CA ALA A 284 -6.62 -4.11 9.11
C ALA A 284 -5.95 -2.92 9.81
N ILE A 285 -4.65 -2.70 9.54
CA ILE A 285 -3.87 -1.56 10.07
C ILE A 285 -3.79 -0.38 9.09
N THR A 286 -3.95 -0.62 7.79
CA THR A 286 -4.16 0.41 6.75
C THR A 286 -5.54 0.25 6.10
N SER A 287 -5.83 1.00 5.04
CA SER A 287 -7.08 0.90 4.27
C SER A 287 -6.77 0.69 2.79
N ALA A 288 -7.63 -0.04 2.08
CA ALA A 288 -7.57 -0.01 0.61
C ALA A 288 -7.82 1.41 0.11
N SER A 289 -7.31 1.73 -1.10
CA SER A 289 -7.36 3.07 -1.68
C SER A 289 -7.52 3.01 -3.20
N ASP A 290 -8.75 2.78 -3.67
CA ASP A 290 -9.08 2.69 -5.09
C ASP A 290 -9.47 4.06 -5.66
N VAL A 291 -9.23 4.28 -6.96
CA VAL A 291 -9.65 5.47 -7.70
C VAL A 291 -10.78 5.12 -8.66
N ILE A 292 -11.84 5.92 -8.63
CA ILE A 292 -13.06 5.74 -9.43
C ILE A 292 -13.22 6.93 -10.38
N ARG A 293 -13.31 6.63 -11.68
CA ARG A 293 -13.58 7.61 -12.74
C ARG A 293 -14.85 7.20 -13.49
N ILE A 294 -15.86 8.06 -13.50
CA ILE A 294 -17.13 7.81 -14.20
C ILE A 294 -17.35 8.91 -15.24
N GLU A 295 -17.30 8.53 -16.51
CA GLU A 295 -17.73 9.40 -17.62
C GLU A 295 -19.21 9.14 -17.93
N VAL A 296 -20.05 10.16 -17.77
CA VAL A 296 -21.49 10.11 -18.05
C VAL A 296 -21.73 10.71 -19.43
N HIS A 297 -22.50 10.02 -20.28
CA HIS A 297 -22.73 10.38 -21.68
C HIS A 297 -24.21 10.56 -22.01
N GLY A 298 -24.49 11.51 -22.90
CA GLY A 298 -25.82 11.78 -23.43
C GLY A 298 -25.79 12.42 -24.82
N PRO A 299 -26.95 12.61 -25.49
CA PRO A 299 -27.01 13.19 -26.83
C PRO A 299 -26.60 14.68 -26.85
N GLY A 300 -26.65 15.35 -25.70
CA GLY A 300 -26.61 16.80 -25.57
C GLY A 300 -27.87 17.48 -26.13
N GLY A 301 -27.98 18.79 -25.98
CA GLY A 301 -29.18 19.50 -26.46
C GLY A 301 -29.25 20.95 -26.02
N HIS A 302 -30.45 21.51 -26.04
CA HIS A 302 -30.75 22.87 -25.57
C HIS A 302 -31.59 22.79 -24.30
N THR A 303 -31.22 23.53 -23.26
CA THR A 303 -31.87 23.51 -21.93
C THR A 303 -33.35 23.93 -21.95
N SER A 304 -33.85 24.52 -23.03
CA SER A 304 -35.29 24.80 -23.23
C SER A 304 -36.12 23.59 -23.67
N ARG A 305 -35.48 22.44 -23.95
CA ARG A 305 -36.13 21.20 -24.45
C ARG A 305 -35.53 19.93 -23.83
N PRO A 306 -35.39 19.81 -22.50
CA PRO A 306 -34.77 18.66 -21.85
C PRO A 306 -35.46 17.33 -22.20
N GLN A 307 -36.78 17.35 -22.44
CA GLN A 307 -37.57 16.18 -22.85
C GLN A 307 -37.23 15.60 -24.24
N LEU A 308 -36.28 16.20 -24.98
CA LEU A 308 -35.77 15.73 -26.27
C LEU A 308 -34.33 15.18 -26.19
N THR A 309 -33.77 15.04 -24.98
CA THR A 309 -32.41 14.55 -24.75
C THR A 309 -32.32 13.86 -23.38
N ALA A 310 -31.11 13.50 -22.95
CA ALA A 310 -30.81 13.07 -21.59
C ALA A 310 -29.95 14.15 -20.90
N ASP A 311 -30.31 14.53 -19.68
CA ASP A 311 -29.61 15.58 -18.93
C ASP A 311 -28.42 14.98 -18.15
N VAL A 312 -27.24 15.12 -18.74
CA VAL A 312 -25.97 14.63 -18.18
C VAL A 312 -25.63 15.29 -16.84
N VAL A 313 -25.95 16.58 -16.67
CA VAL A 313 -25.65 17.32 -15.43
C VAL A 313 -26.57 16.84 -14.30
N TYR A 314 -27.84 16.59 -14.60
CA TYR A 314 -28.77 15.94 -13.68
C TYR A 314 -28.31 14.52 -13.29
N ALA A 315 -27.87 13.71 -14.26
CA ALA A 315 -27.39 12.35 -14.01
C ALA A 315 -26.13 12.32 -13.14
N MET A 316 -25.17 13.22 -13.35
CA MET A 316 -24.01 13.39 -12.46
C MET A 316 -24.42 13.85 -11.06
N GLY A 317 -25.33 14.83 -10.96
CA GLY A 317 -25.84 15.29 -9.67
C GLY A 317 -26.53 14.18 -8.88
N ALA A 318 -27.26 13.29 -9.57
CA ALA A 318 -27.83 12.09 -9.00
C ALA A 318 -26.75 11.11 -8.52
N LEU A 319 -25.70 10.84 -9.30
CA LEU A 319 -24.59 9.97 -8.88
C LEU A 319 -23.82 10.52 -7.67
N ILE A 320 -23.40 11.77 -7.72
CA ILE A 320 -22.63 12.44 -6.64
C ILE A 320 -23.40 12.37 -5.31
N THR A 321 -24.72 12.58 -5.34
CA THR A 321 -25.54 12.63 -4.12
C THR A 321 -26.08 11.28 -3.66
N GLN A 322 -26.36 10.34 -4.57
CA GLN A 322 -26.99 9.06 -4.23
C GLN A 322 -26.00 7.91 -4.07
N LEU A 323 -24.92 7.83 -4.86
CA LEU A 323 -24.04 6.66 -4.86
C LEU A 323 -23.36 6.41 -3.50
N PRO A 324 -22.76 7.41 -2.81
CA PRO A 324 -22.20 7.20 -1.47
C PRO A 324 -23.28 6.85 -0.43
N GLY A 325 -24.47 7.44 -0.58
CA GLY A 325 -25.63 7.15 0.26
C GLY A 325 -26.09 5.69 0.13
N LEU A 326 -26.24 5.20 -1.10
CA LEU A 326 -26.62 3.82 -1.40
C LEU A 326 -25.56 2.81 -0.96
N LEU A 327 -24.27 3.11 -1.19
CA LEU A 327 -23.14 2.27 -0.75
C LEU A 327 -23.16 2.08 0.78
N SER A 328 -23.41 3.16 1.54
CA SER A 328 -23.57 3.10 3.00
C SER A 328 -24.77 2.27 3.50
N ARG A 329 -25.64 1.80 2.60
CA ARG A 329 -26.77 0.89 2.86
C ARG A 329 -26.58 -0.50 2.25
N ARG A 330 -25.36 -0.82 1.80
CA ARG A 330 -24.98 -2.13 1.23
C ARG A 330 -23.76 -2.73 1.92
N VAL A 331 -22.79 -1.89 2.26
CA VAL A 331 -21.60 -2.29 3.02
C VAL A 331 -21.86 -2.17 4.54
N ASP A 332 -21.24 -3.04 5.35
CA ASP A 332 -21.28 -2.95 6.82
C ASP A 332 -20.56 -1.66 7.28
N PRO A 333 -21.22 -0.74 8.03
CA PRO A 333 -20.62 0.52 8.44
C PRO A 333 -19.39 0.38 9.37
N ARG A 334 -19.14 -0.80 9.94
CA ARG A 334 -17.92 -1.08 10.73
C ARG A 334 -16.66 -1.21 9.88
N THR A 335 -16.80 -1.41 8.56
CA THR A 335 -15.67 -1.55 7.61
C THR A 335 -14.99 -0.23 7.27
N GLY A 336 -15.41 0.90 7.83
CA GLY A 336 -14.84 2.22 7.52
C GLY A 336 -14.99 2.62 6.04
N THR A 337 -15.90 1.98 5.29
CA THR A 337 -15.99 2.17 3.84
C THR A 337 -16.53 3.55 3.47
N VAL A 338 -15.74 4.31 2.71
CA VAL A 338 -15.99 5.71 2.36
C VAL A 338 -15.75 5.93 0.87
N LEU A 339 -16.72 6.56 0.20
CA LEU A 339 -16.63 7.03 -1.18
C LEU A 339 -16.74 8.56 -1.21
N VAL A 340 -15.74 9.24 -1.76
CA VAL A 340 -15.74 10.71 -1.91
C VAL A 340 -15.37 11.10 -3.34
N PHE A 341 -16.26 11.82 -4.02
CA PHE A 341 -15.96 12.49 -5.29
C PHE A 341 -15.17 13.77 -5.01
N GLY A 342 -13.98 13.88 -5.62
CA GLY A 342 -13.09 15.05 -5.52
C GLY A 342 -13.16 15.98 -6.74
N HIS A 343 -13.64 15.49 -7.88
CA HIS A 343 -13.74 16.24 -9.13
C HIS A 343 -15.07 15.98 -9.84
N ALA A 344 -15.61 17.02 -10.49
CA ALA A 344 -16.80 16.96 -11.33
C ALA A 344 -16.79 18.08 -12.40
N GLU A 345 -16.85 17.74 -13.69
CA GLU A 345 -16.95 18.71 -14.80
C GLU A 345 -17.98 18.32 -15.86
N ALA A 346 -18.72 19.29 -16.42
CA ALA A 346 -19.65 19.07 -17.53
C ALA A 346 -20.06 20.36 -18.28
N GLY A 347 -19.52 20.55 -19.48
CA GLY A 347 -19.99 21.55 -20.44
C GLY A 347 -19.58 23.01 -20.15
N ASP A 348 -19.75 23.86 -21.17
CA ASP A 348 -19.18 25.21 -21.22
C ASP A 348 -20.22 26.35 -21.16
N ALA A 349 -21.50 26.06 -21.44
CA ALA A 349 -22.51 27.08 -21.71
C ALA A 349 -23.88 26.75 -21.08
N ALA A 350 -24.39 27.64 -20.22
CA ALA A 350 -25.60 27.44 -19.43
C ALA A 350 -26.94 27.31 -20.22
N ASN A 351 -26.93 27.49 -21.54
CA ASN A 351 -28.08 27.27 -22.42
C ASN A 351 -28.03 25.94 -23.20
N ALA A 352 -26.94 25.17 -23.06
CA ALA A 352 -26.73 23.88 -23.71
C ALA A 352 -26.64 22.75 -22.68
N ILE A 353 -27.24 21.60 -22.99
CA ILE A 353 -27.05 20.36 -22.23
C ILE A 353 -25.83 19.66 -22.85
N PRO A 354 -24.78 19.33 -22.07
CA PRO A 354 -23.56 18.74 -22.61
C PRO A 354 -23.74 17.29 -23.05
N LYS A 355 -22.79 16.80 -23.86
CA LYS A 355 -22.74 15.40 -24.34
C LYS A 355 -21.99 14.45 -23.41
N ARG A 356 -21.10 15.01 -22.58
CA ARG A 356 -20.28 14.29 -21.62
C ARG A 356 -20.20 15.07 -20.32
N GLY A 357 -19.96 14.37 -19.24
CA GLY A 357 -19.47 14.91 -17.98
C GLY A 357 -18.65 13.85 -17.27
N LEU A 358 -17.70 14.30 -16.45
CA LEU A 358 -16.73 13.47 -15.76
C LEU A 358 -16.90 13.69 -14.26
N ILE A 359 -16.97 12.61 -13.48
CA ILE A 359 -16.83 12.65 -12.02
C ILE A 359 -15.74 11.69 -11.59
N GLU A 360 -14.88 12.12 -10.68
CA GLU A 360 -13.75 11.32 -10.19
C GLU A 360 -13.69 11.39 -8.66
N GLY A 361 -13.30 10.27 -8.04
CA GLY A 361 -13.29 10.11 -6.59
C GLY A 361 -12.37 9.01 -6.11
N THR A 362 -12.25 8.93 -4.79
CA THR A 362 -11.53 7.85 -4.11
C THR A 362 -12.50 7.01 -3.28
N LEU A 363 -12.20 5.72 -3.21
CA LEU A 363 -12.88 4.75 -2.38
C LEU A 363 -11.86 4.17 -1.40
N ARG A 364 -12.21 4.19 -0.11
CA ARG A 364 -11.40 3.58 0.96
C ARG A 364 -12.23 2.57 1.74
N THR A 365 -11.59 1.49 2.19
CA THR A 365 -12.23 0.49 3.07
C THR A 365 -11.21 -0.26 3.93
N ALA A 366 -11.61 -0.64 5.14
CA ALA A 366 -10.84 -1.47 6.06
C ALA A 366 -10.95 -2.98 5.77
N ASP A 367 -11.99 -3.42 5.06
CA ASP A 367 -12.30 -4.84 4.93
C ASP A 367 -11.93 -5.38 3.56
N ILE A 368 -11.06 -6.39 3.54
CA ILE A 368 -10.59 -7.03 2.31
C ILE A 368 -11.70 -7.79 1.58
N THR A 369 -12.73 -8.26 2.30
CA THR A 369 -13.89 -8.94 1.68
C THR A 369 -14.71 -7.94 0.88
N THR A 370 -15.08 -6.83 1.53
CA THR A 370 -15.69 -5.65 0.90
C THR A 370 -14.86 -5.20 -0.30
N TRP A 371 -13.56 -4.95 -0.14
CA TRP A 371 -12.69 -4.48 -1.22
C TRP A 371 -12.65 -5.40 -2.45
N ARG A 372 -12.72 -6.73 -2.26
CA ARG A 372 -12.79 -7.70 -3.37
C ARG A 372 -14.12 -7.60 -4.15
N GLU A 373 -15.24 -7.35 -3.47
CA GLU A 373 -16.59 -7.34 -4.05
C GLU A 373 -17.10 -5.93 -4.47
N ILE A 374 -16.44 -4.84 -4.07
CA ILE A 374 -17.02 -3.50 -4.15
C ILE A 374 -17.11 -2.91 -5.57
N GLU A 375 -16.30 -3.39 -6.53
CA GLU A 375 -16.34 -2.98 -7.94
C GLU A 375 -17.65 -3.43 -8.63
N ASP A 376 -18.04 -4.69 -8.45
CA ASP A 376 -19.32 -5.23 -8.90
C ASP A 376 -20.49 -4.49 -8.22
N LEU A 377 -20.41 -4.30 -6.90
CA LEU A 377 -21.43 -3.58 -6.13
C LEU A 377 -21.59 -2.12 -6.57
N LEU A 378 -20.49 -1.42 -6.87
CA LEU A 378 -20.54 -0.05 -7.37
C LEU A 378 -21.15 0.02 -8.76
N THR A 379 -20.83 -0.93 -9.64
CA THR A 379 -21.43 -1.04 -10.98
C THR A 379 -22.95 -1.21 -10.88
N ASP A 380 -23.42 -2.16 -10.06
CA ASP A 380 -24.86 -2.39 -9.78
C ASP A 380 -25.56 -1.11 -9.23
N LEU A 381 -24.88 -0.34 -8.37
CA LEU A 381 -25.42 0.89 -7.80
C LEU A 381 -25.42 2.08 -8.78
N ILE A 382 -24.42 2.18 -9.66
CA ILE A 382 -24.36 3.20 -10.71
C ILE A 382 -25.48 2.95 -11.73
N ASP A 383 -25.69 1.70 -12.15
CA ASP A 383 -26.79 1.28 -13.03
C ASP A 383 -28.15 1.72 -12.47
N LEU A 384 -28.41 1.48 -11.18
CA LEU A 384 -29.65 1.86 -10.50
C LEU A 384 -29.90 3.39 -10.46
N VAL A 385 -28.85 4.20 -10.45
CA VAL A 385 -28.95 5.68 -10.44
C VAL A 385 -29.02 6.26 -11.86
N VAL A 386 -28.26 5.71 -12.82
CA VAL A 386 -28.18 6.25 -14.19
C VAL A 386 -29.34 5.81 -15.08
N ALA A 387 -29.80 4.55 -14.98
CA ALA A 387 -30.86 4.01 -15.83
C ALA A 387 -32.14 4.88 -15.95
N PRO A 388 -32.71 5.47 -14.88
CA PRO A 388 -33.90 6.33 -15.01
C PRO A 388 -33.65 7.67 -15.71
N THR A 389 -32.39 8.08 -15.93
CA THR A 389 -32.04 9.38 -16.54
C THR A 389 -31.98 9.35 -18.07
N GLY A 390 -31.89 8.16 -18.66
CA GLY A 390 -31.65 7.99 -20.11
C GLY A 390 -30.22 8.30 -20.57
N CYS A 391 -29.30 8.66 -19.67
CA CYS A 391 -27.86 8.70 -19.96
C CYS A 391 -27.26 7.28 -20.01
N THR A 392 -26.06 7.16 -20.55
CA THR A 392 -25.17 6.00 -20.34
C THR A 392 -23.92 6.45 -19.60
N TYR A 393 -23.08 5.50 -19.17
CA TYR A 393 -21.79 5.83 -18.55
C TYR A 393 -20.68 4.86 -18.99
N HIS A 394 -19.44 5.25 -18.72
CA HIS A 394 -18.26 4.39 -18.67
C HIS A 394 -17.66 4.49 -17.27
N LEU A 395 -17.53 3.37 -16.57
CA LEU A 395 -16.76 3.27 -15.33
C LEU A 395 -15.33 2.84 -15.69
N ASP A 396 -14.36 3.62 -15.26
CA ASP A 396 -12.95 3.28 -15.20
C ASP A 396 -12.60 3.10 -13.70
N TYR A 397 -12.30 1.86 -13.31
CA TYR A 397 -12.09 1.45 -11.92
C TYR A 397 -10.62 1.07 -11.74
N ILE A 398 -9.86 1.94 -11.08
CA ILE A 398 -8.45 1.73 -10.80
C ILE A 398 -8.34 1.17 -9.38
N ARG A 399 -8.40 -0.15 -9.27
CA ARG A 399 -8.14 -0.87 -8.02
C ARG A 399 -6.68 -0.63 -7.60
N GLY A 400 -6.50 -0.13 -6.38
CA GLY A 400 -5.21 0.14 -5.77
C GLY A 400 -4.69 -1.06 -4.98
N VAL A 401 -4.08 -0.78 -3.82
CA VAL A 401 -3.59 -1.81 -2.88
C VAL A 401 -4.70 -2.28 -1.92
N PRO A 402 -4.68 -3.54 -1.46
CA PRO A 402 -5.54 -4.02 -0.36
C PRO A 402 -5.26 -3.30 0.97
N PRO A 403 -6.12 -3.46 2.00
CA PRO A 403 -5.73 -3.09 3.36
C PRO A 403 -4.68 -4.08 3.87
N VAL A 404 -3.66 -3.61 4.61
CA VAL A 404 -2.72 -4.48 5.32
C VAL A 404 -3.48 -5.18 6.45
N LEU A 405 -3.80 -6.45 6.24
CA LEU A 405 -4.54 -7.29 7.16
C LEU A 405 -3.57 -8.15 7.97
N ASN A 406 -3.12 -7.64 9.12
CA ASN A 406 -2.22 -8.37 10.02
C ASN A 406 -2.90 -9.66 10.55
N ASP A 407 -2.20 -10.79 10.42
CA ASP A 407 -2.66 -12.10 10.90
C ASP A 407 -2.70 -12.16 12.45
N ASP A 408 -3.71 -12.86 12.99
CA ASP A 408 -3.96 -12.94 14.43
C ASP A 408 -2.76 -13.52 15.21
N ALA A 409 -2.13 -14.59 14.69
CA ALA A 409 -1.02 -15.26 15.36
C ALA A 409 0.31 -14.52 15.15
N ALA A 410 0.55 -14.00 13.95
CA ALA A 410 1.71 -13.15 13.69
C ALA A 410 1.68 -11.87 14.54
N THR A 411 0.50 -11.26 14.71
CA THR A 411 0.34 -10.08 15.59
C THR A 411 0.61 -10.43 17.06
N ALA A 412 0.12 -11.58 17.54
CA ALA A 412 0.35 -12.03 18.92
C ALA A 412 1.85 -12.23 19.20
N LEU A 413 2.56 -12.89 18.30
CA LEU A 413 4.01 -13.11 18.38
C LEU A 413 4.79 -11.79 18.36
N ALA A 414 4.43 -10.84 17.48
CA ALA A 414 5.04 -9.51 17.47
C ALA A 414 4.79 -8.72 18.77
N VAL A 415 3.64 -8.93 19.44
CA VAL A 415 3.34 -8.36 20.76
C VAL A 415 4.17 -9.01 21.88
N GLU A 416 4.42 -10.30 21.80
CA GLU A 416 5.28 -11.04 22.75
C GLU A 416 6.75 -10.61 22.59
N ALA A 417 7.25 -10.56 21.35
CA ALA A 417 8.58 -10.05 21.02
C ALA A 417 8.80 -8.59 21.50
N ALA A 418 7.84 -7.70 21.22
CA ALA A 418 7.90 -6.32 21.70
C ALA A 418 7.98 -6.23 23.24
N ARG A 419 7.23 -7.08 23.95
CA ARG A 419 7.25 -7.15 25.43
C ARG A 419 8.50 -7.80 26.00
N ALA A 420 9.17 -8.67 25.26
CA ALA A 420 10.47 -9.22 25.64
C ALA A 420 11.58 -8.15 25.59
N VAL A 421 11.48 -7.19 24.66
CA VAL A 421 12.38 -6.02 24.57
C VAL A 421 12.05 -4.96 25.63
N ASP A 422 10.79 -4.54 25.74
CA ASP A 422 10.28 -3.68 26.81
C ASP A 422 8.81 -4.04 27.11
N PRO A 423 8.48 -4.53 28.34
CA PRO A 423 7.12 -4.88 28.75
C PRO A 423 6.08 -3.75 28.65
N GLN A 424 6.48 -2.49 28.46
CA GLN A 424 5.59 -1.33 28.32
C GLN A 424 5.56 -0.72 26.90
N SER A 425 6.33 -1.25 25.95
CA SER A 425 6.39 -0.73 24.56
C SER A 425 5.07 -0.85 23.79
N VAL A 426 4.26 -1.88 24.03
CA VAL A 426 3.13 -2.22 23.17
C VAL A 426 1.94 -1.29 23.38
N VAL A 427 1.63 -0.47 22.36
CA VAL A 427 0.46 0.43 22.30
C VAL A 427 -0.48 0.03 21.18
N SER A 428 -1.76 0.43 21.25
CA SER A 428 -2.71 0.19 20.15
C SER A 428 -2.46 1.19 19.03
N ALA A 429 -2.11 0.69 17.83
CA ALA A 429 -2.10 1.54 16.64
C ALA A 429 -3.53 1.95 16.24
N PRO A 430 -3.75 3.21 15.80
CA PRO A 430 -4.93 3.55 15.03
C PRO A 430 -4.88 2.83 13.67
N GLN A 431 -6.01 2.81 12.96
CA GLN A 431 -6.00 2.39 11.55
C GLN A 431 -5.70 3.59 10.66
N SER A 432 -4.72 3.47 9.77
CA SER A 432 -4.46 4.47 8.74
C SER A 432 -5.51 4.41 7.63
N SER A 433 -5.85 5.57 7.07
CA SER A 433 -6.67 5.67 5.85
C SER A 433 -5.83 5.60 4.57
N GLY A 434 -4.50 5.68 4.68
CA GLY A 434 -3.56 5.42 3.58
C GLY A 434 -3.57 3.96 3.13
N GLY A 435 -3.03 3.72 1.93
CA GLY A 435 -2.65 2.39 1.46
C GLY A 435 -1.30 1.97 2.03
N GLU A 436 -0.87 0.75 1.70
CA GLU A 436 0.48 0.23 1.90
C GLU A 436 0.61 -1.06 1.06
N ASP A 437 1.62 -1.16 0.19
CA ASP A 437 1.77 -2.26 -0.76
C ASP A 437 2.24 -3.60 -0.13
N PHE A 438 2.75 -3.56 1.11
CA PHE A 438 3.05 -4.76 1.91
C PHE A 438 1.82 -5.68 2.07
N SER A 439 0.61 -5.13 1.93
CA SER A 439 -0.65 -5.88 1.87
C SER A 439 -0.64 -7.00 0.82
N TRP A 440 0.10 -6.86 -0.29
CA TRP A 440 0.22 -7.91 -1.31
C TRP A 440 0.98 -9.14 -0.83
N TYR A 441 1.95 -9.02 0.09
CA TYR A 441 2.60 -10.21 0.66
C TYR A 441 1.65 -11.00 1.58
N LEU A 442 0.74 -10.30 2.28
CA LEU A 442 -0.21 -10.91 3.20
C LEU A 442 -1.33 -11.70 2.49
N GLU A 443 -1.55 -11.45 1.20
CA GLU A 443 -2.39 -12.31 0.33
C GLU A 443 -1.70 -13.66 0.00
N HIS A 444 -0.42 -13.85 0.31
CA HIS A 444 0.36 -15.04 0.00
C HIS A 444 0.90 -15.79 1.24
N VAL A 445 1.31 -15.07 2.29
CA VAL A 445 1.89 -15.64 3.53
C VAL A 445 1.35 -14.89 4.76
N PRO A 446 1.14 -15.55 5.92
CA PRO A 446 0.74 -14.85 7.14
C PRO A 446 1.85 -13.89 7.60
N GLY A 447 1.47 -12.83 8.30
CA GLY A 447 2.42 -11.80 8.68
C GLY A 447 1.79 -10.61 9.40
N ALA A 448 2.65 -9.70 9.86
CA ALA A 448 2.21 -8.47 10.51
C ALA A 448 3.16 -7.29 10.22
N MET A 449 2.57 -6.11 9.97
CA MET A 449 3.26 -4.84 10.02
C MET A 449 2.96 -4.13 11.35
N MET A 450 4.01 -3.63 12.01
CA MET A 450 3.91 -2.84 13.23
C MET A 450 4.22 -1.36 12.96
N ARG A 451 3.61 -0.46 13.71
CA ARG A 451 3.89 0.98 13.67
C ARG A 451 5.01 1.30 14.66
N LEU A 452 6.20 1.63 14.15
CA LEU A 452 7.39 1.92 14.94
C LEU A 452 7.35 3.38 15.40
N GLY A 453 7.29 3.63 16.71
CA GLY A 453 7.25 4.99 17.25
C GLY A 453 8.42 5.85 16.77
N ALA A 454 8.10 6.99 16.17
CA ALA A 454 9.06 7.87 15.49
C ALA A 454 9.18 9.27 16.14
N TRP A 455 8.24 9.66 17.02
CA TRP A 455 8.25 10.96 17.68
C TRP A 455 9.10 10.98 18.94
N SER A 456 9.91 12.02 19.10
CA SER A 456 10.85 12.19 20.22
C SER A 456 10.20 12.25 21.60
N GLY A 457 8.91 12.62 21.66
CA GLY A 457 8.19 13.01 22.87
C GLY A 457 8.25 14.51 23.18
N GLU A 458 8.85 15.33 22.31
CA GLU A 458 9.02 16.77 22.46
C GLU A 458 8.52 17.54 21.22
N GLY A 459 7.90 18.70 21.43
CA GLY A 459 7.31 19.52 20.36
C GLY A 459 6.07 18.88 19.71
N ASP A 460 5.55 19.54 18.68
CA ASP A 460 4.48 18.99 17.85
C ASP A 460 5.03 17.90 16.90
N TYR A 461 4.29 16.80 16.73
CA TYR A 461 4.61 15.82 15.69
C TYR A 461 4.40 16.41 14.29
N GLN A 462 5.13 15.87 13.31
CA GLN A 462 4.88 16.12 11.88
C GLN A 462 4.07 14.94 11.32
N ASP A 463 3.45 15.11 10.16
CA ASP A 463 2.79 14.02 9.46
C ASP A 463 3.71 13.40 8.39
N LEU A 464 3.36 12.22 7.90
CA LEU A 464 4.01 11.59 6.75
C LEU A 464 3.83 12.46 5.49
N HIS A 465 4.72 12.28 4.51
CA HIS A 465 4.83 13.06 3.27
C HIS A 465 5.07 14.57 3.46
N GLN A 466 5.30 15.06 4.69
CA GLN A 466 5.71 16.44 4.95
C GLN A 466 7.22 16.64 4.76
N GLY A 467 7.62 17.76 4.15
CA GLY A 467 9.04 18.06 3.89
C GLY A 467 9.86 18.35 5.15
N ASN A 468 9.20 18.64 6.28
CA ASN A 468 9.82 18.89 7.58
C ASN A 468 9.72 17.69 8.55
N LEU A 469 9.30 16.51 8.09
CA LEU A 469 9.28 15.29 8.90
C LEU A 469 10.69 14.96 9.41
N ASN A 470 10.84 14.82 10.73
CA ASN A 470 12.10 14.43 11.35
C ASN A 470 11.88 13.22 12.29
N VAL A 471 12.11 12.01 11.78
CA VAL A 471 12.08 10.79 12.59
C VAL A 471 13.27 10.76 13.54
N ASP A 472 12.99 10.55 14.83
CA ASP A 472 13.99 10.42 15.87
C ASP A 472 14.77 9.10 15.76
N GLU A 473 16.09 9.21 15.59
CA GLU A 473 16.98 8.10 15.26
C GLU A 473 17.07 7.01 16.35
N ARG A 474 16.57 7.27 17.57
CA ARG A 474 16.40 6.24 18.59
C ARG A 474 15.45 5.11 18.13
N ALA A 475 14.55 5.38 17.18
CA ALA A 475 13.66 4.39 16.58
C ALA A 475 14.40 3.22 15.92
N LEU A 476 15.61 3.47 15.35
CA LEU A 476 16.47 2.42 14.78
C LEU A 476 16.75 1.30 15.79
N GLY A 477 17.07 1.68 17.03
CA GLY A 477 17.36 0.74 18.10
C GLY A 477 16.15 -0.05 18.59
N VAL A 478 14.95 0.50 18.46
CA VAL A 478 13.69 -0.19 18.80
C VAL A 478 13.34 -1.20 17.71
N GLY A 479 13.39 -0.80 16.44
CA GLY A 479 13.09 -1.67 15.30
C GLY A 479 14.01 -2.89 15.19
N VAL A 480 15.34 -2.69 15.36
CA VAL A 480 16.32 -3.79 15.28
C VAL A 480 16.12 -4.81 16.41
N ARG A 481 15.84 -4.35 17.63
CA ARG A 481 15.56 -5.22 18.78
C ARG A 481 14.24 -5.97 18.62
N LEU A 482 13.18 -5.29 18.16
CA LEU A 482 11.90 -5.91 17.85
C LEU A 482 12.06 -7.05 16.83
N PHE A 483 12.75 -6.80 15.72
CA PHE A 483 12.97 -7.85 14.71
C PHE A 483 13.88 -8.98 15.22
N GLY A 484 14.95 -8.69 15.94
CA GLY A 484 15.80 -9.73 16.56
C GLY A 484 15.03 -10.60 17.56
N SER A 485 14.11 -9.99 18.32
CA SER A 485 13.21 -10.71 19.21
C SER A 485 12.15 -11.52 18.45
N ILE A 486 11.58 -11.01 17.34
CA ILE A 486 10.67 -11.79 16.48
C ILE A 486 11.36 -13.04 15.91
N VAL A 487 12.65 -12.98 15.56
CA VAL A 487 13.41 -14.18 15.15
C VAL A 487 13.51 -15.19 16.30
N GLU A 488 13.79 -14.73 17.52
CA GLU A 488 13.90 -15.62 18.70
C GLU A 488 12.56 -16.22 19.13
N GLU A 489 11.48 -15.43 19.14
CA GLU A 489 10.12 -15.90 19.46
C GLU A 489 9.62 -16.90 18.40
N TYR A 490 9.78 -16.60 17.11
CA TYR A 490 9.27 -17.45 16.01
C TYR A 490 9.96 -18.81 15.89
N PHE A 491 11.22 -18.90 16.32
CA PHE A 491 11.97 -20.14 16.34
C PHE A 491 12.11 -20.76 17.74
N ARG A 492 11.44 -20.21 18.77
CA ARG A 492 11.42 -20.82 20.09
C ARG A 492 10.71 -22.19 20.02
N PRO A 493 11.32 -23.28 20.54
CA PRO A 493 10.61 -24.54 20.70
C PRO A 493 9.39 -24.33 21.61
N GLY A 494 8.21 -24.67 21.11
CA GLY A 494 6.99 -24.60 21.91
C GLY A 494 7.01 -25.59 23.07
N GLU A 495 6.45 -25.18 24.21
CA GLU A 495 6.09 -26.12 25.27
C GLU A 495 4.83 -26.91 24.82
N GLU A 496 4.98 -28.22 24.58
CA GLU A 496 3.89 -29.15 24.19
C GLU A 496 2.92 -29.50 25.35
#